data_AF-A0A1M6Y8M3-F1
#
_entry.id   AF-A0A1M6Y8M3-F1
#
_cell.length_a   1.000
_cell.length_b   1.000
_cell.length_c   1.000
_cell.angle_alpha   90.00
_cell.angle_beta   90.00
_cell.angle_gamma   90.00
#
_symmetry.space_group_name_H-M   'P 1'
#
loop_
_entity.id
_entity.type
_entity.pdbx_description
1 polymer ?
#
loop_
_entity_poly.entity_id
_entity_poly.type
_entity_poly.pdbx_seq_one_letter_code
_entity_poly.pdbx_strand_id
1 'polypeptide(L)'
;MSQNISELNLSPITNEKLVHFINYQLPITNKDLKEHIIREFDNRNLDYRHLYNSDVNELEIKLPLSLIDGCLFERNIPKPPLVGSFYSTVNRLKNFLVNTEELKGKTFKTFDYIFDQLYLPSNIIEVVTEEDINKLSKDDVFIIFKNTVQQFPNQNLLNKIALKSKIILVDKGSRYRGLKNVSILENEAIIKKLSLE
;
A
#
# COMPACT_ATOMS: atom_id res chain seq x y z
N MET A 1 -3.08 -24.80 -26.46
CA MET A 1 -2.33 -25.78 -25.66
C MET A 1 -2.74 -25.61 -24.21
N SER A 2 -3.46 -26.58 -23.63
CA SER A 2 -3.82 -26.59 -22.22
C SER A 2 -2.64 -27.15 -21.43
N GLN A 3 -1.85 -26.29 -20.78
CA GLN A 3 -0.95 -26.77 -19.74
C GLN A 3 -1.82 -27.30 -18.59
N ASN A 4 -1.63 -28.57 -18.24
CA ASN A 4 -2.24 -29.15 -17.05
C ASN A 4 -1.75 -28.35 -15.84
N ILE A 5 -2.67 -27.81 -15.05
CA ILE A 5 -2.36 -26.98 -13.87
C ILE A 5 -1.52 -27.76 -12.84
N SER A 6 -1.59 -29.10 -12.87
CA SER A 6 -0.75 -30.00 -12.09
C SER A 6 0.74 -29.96 -12.43
N GLU A 7 1.15 -29.32 -13.54
CA GLU A 7 2.56 -29.19 -13.96
C GLU A 7 3.15 -27.80 -13.70
N LEU A 8 2.37 -26.84 -13.18
CA LEU A 8 2.86 -25.53 -12.77
C LEU A 8 3.63 -25.64 -11.45
N ASN A 9 4.87 -26.13 -11.53
CA ASN A 9 5.78 -26.16 -10.40
C ASN A 9 6.40 -24.76 -10.21
N LEU A 10 5.80 -23.96 -9.32
CA LEU A 10 6.32 -22.65 -8.93
C LEU A 10 7.45 -22.74 -7.88
N SER A 11 7.76 -23.93 -7.38
CA SER A 11 8.75 -24.13 -6.29
C SER A 11 10.19 -23.67 -6.59
N PRO A 12 10.72 -23.61 -7.84
CA PRO A 12 12.08 -23.13 -8.07
C PRO A 12 12.18 -21.64 -8.45
N ILE A 13 11.08 -20.88 -8.49
CA ILE A 13 11.10 -19.47 -8.91
C ILE A 13 11.19 -18.50 -7.72
N THR A 14 11.86 -17.36 -7.92
CA THR A 14 11.94 -16.29 -6.91
C THR A 14 10.58 -15.65 -6.66
N ASN A 15 10.41 -14.91 -5.56
CA ASN A 15 9.14 -14.27 -5.25
C ASN A 15 8.73 -13.24 -6.32
N GLU A 16 9.71 -12.55 -6.92
CA GLU A 16 9.47 -11.62 -8.02
C GLU A 16 8.94 -12.36 -9.25
N LYS A 17 9.54 -13.50 -9.60
CA LYS A 17 9.06 -14.34 -10.69
C LYS A 17 7.67 -14.90 -10.43
N LEU A 18 7.35 -15.26 -9.19
CA LEU A 18 6.01 -15.68 -8.79
C LEU A 18 5.00 -14.56 -9.02
N VAL A 19 5.29 -13.35 -8.55
CA VAL A 19 4.42 -12.19 -8.75
C VAL A 19 4.26 -11.85 -10.23
N HIS A 20 5.34 -11.89 -11.01
CA HIS A 20 5.26 -11.74 -12.47
C HIS A 20 4.34 -12.78 -13.10
N PHE A 21 4.49 -14.06 -12.74
CA PHE A 21 3.62 -15.13 -13.22
C PHE A 21 2.16 -14.84 -12.91
N ILE A 22 1.82 -14.49 -11.66
CA ILE A 22 0.45 -14.17 -11.23
C ILE A 22 -0.10 -13.01 -12.05
N ASN A 23 0.69 -11.95 -12.27
CA ASN A 23 0.28 -10.79 -13.04
C ASN A 23 -0.06 -11.13 -14.50
N TYR A 24 0.64 -12.10 -15.11
CA TYR A 24 0.33 -12.60 -16.46
C TYR A 24 -0.97 -13.42 -16.54
N GLN A 25 -1.49 -13.91 -15.42
CA GLN A 25 -2.71 -14.72 -15.37
C GLN A 25 -3.97 -13.89 -15.11
N LEU A 26 -3.87 -12.57 -14.97
CA LEU A 26 -5.03 -11.72 -14.68
C LEU A 26 -5.95 -11.56 -15.91
N PRO A 27 -7.30 -11.66 -15.75
CA PRO A 27 -8.02 -12.00 -14.52
C PRO A 27 -7.95 -13.51 -14.21
N ILE A 28 -7.68 -13.86 -12.95
CA ILE A 28 -7.57 -15.26 -12.53
C ILE A 28 -8.98 -15.82 -12.29
N THR A 29 -9.52 -16.51 -13.29
CA THR A 29 -10.86 -17.13 -13.24
C THR A 29 -10.84 -18.59 -12.82
N ASN A 30 -9.69 -19.27 -12.91
CA ASN A 30 -9.54 -20.67 -12.56
C ASN A 30 -9.40 -20.85 -11.03
N LYS A 31 -10.27 -21.66 -10.42
CA LYS A 31 -10.30 -21.90 -8.97
C LYS A 31 -9.07 -22.66 -8.46
N ASP A 32 -8.65 -23.72 -9.16
CA ASP A 32 -7.50 -24.53 -8.76
C ASP A 32 -6.20 -23.70 -8.77
N LEU A 33 -6.07 -22.80 -9.76
CA LEU A 33 -4.96 -21.85 -9.83
C LEU A 33 -4.98 -20.88 -8.64
N LYS A 34 -6.15 -20.35 -8.24
CA LYS A 34 -6.26 -19.50 -7.04
C LYS A 34 -5.82 -20.24 -5.78
N GLU A 35 -6.28 -21.48 -5.59
CA GLU A 35 -5.89 -22.28 -4.43
C GLU A 35 -4.38 -22.56 -4.42
N HIS A 36 -3.79 -22.84 -5.59
CA HIS A 36 -2.35 -23.03 -5.71
C HIS A 36 -1.57 -21.75 -5.36
N ILE A 37 -2.03 -20.58 -5.82
CA ILE A 37 -1.43 -19.29 -5.50
C ILE A 37 -1.44 -19.02 -3.99
N ILE A 38 -2.57 -19.29 -3.31
CA ILE A 38 -2.69 -19.13 -1.85
C ILE A 38 -1.65 -20.01 -1.14
N ARG A 39 -1.54 -21.29 -1.52
CA ARG A 39 -0.54 -22.20 -0.93
C ARG A 39 0.90 -21.69 -1.13
N GLU A 40 1.20 -21.16 -2.31
CA GLU A 40 2.52 -20.57 -2.57
C GLU A 40 2.79 -19.33 -1.70
N PHE A 41 1.78 -18.48 -1.47
CA PHE A 41 1.93 -17.35 -0.56
C PHE A 41 2.20 -17.81 0.88
N ASP A 42 1.49 -18.82 1.36
CA ASP A 42 1.67 -19.38 2.70
C ASP A 42 3.07 -20.02 2.85
N ASN A 43 3.48 -20.86 1.87
CA ASN A 43 4.78 -21.53 1.85
C ASN A 43 5.96 -20.53 1.88
N ARG A 44 5.77 -19.35 1.28
CA ARG A 44 6.77 -18.30 1.16
C ARG A 44 6.65 -17.21 2.23
N ASN A 45 5.70 -17.36 3.15
CA ASN A 45 5.39 -16.39 4.20
C ASN A 45 5.13 -14.96 3.65
N LEU A 46 4.38 -14.88 2.54
CA LEU A 46 3.99 -13.60 1.95
C LEU A 46 2.71 -13.08 2.60
N ASP A 47 2.65 -11.79 2.93
CA ASP A 47 1.45 -11.17 3.49
C ASP A 47 0.50 -10.69 2.39
N TYR A 48 -0.59 -11.43 2.20
CA TYR A 48 -1.67 -11.13 1.25
C TYR A 48 -3.02 -10.87 1.94
N ARG A 49 -3.06 -10.76 3.27
CA ARG A 49 -4.34 -10.71 4.02
C ARG A 49 -5.27 -9.57 3.60
N HIS A 50 -4.71 -8.47 3.14
CA HIS A 50 -5.49 -7.32 2.68
C HIS A 50 -6.08 -7.50 1.26
N LEU A 51 -5.68 -8.56 0.55
CA LEU A 51 -6.23 -9.02 -0.73
C LEU A 51 -7.28 -10.11 -0.53
N TYR A 52 -7.48 -10.58 0.70
CA TYR A 52 -8.40 -11.66 1.03
C TYR A 52 -9.73 -11.09 1.51
N ASN A 53 -10.82 -11.47 0.84
CA ASN A 53 -12.17 -11.12 1.26
C ASN A 53 -12.72 -12.20 2.19
N SER A 54 -12.73 -11.91 3.50
CA SER A 54 -13.20 -12.85 4.53
C SER A 54 -14.69 -13.18 4.44
N ASP A 55 -15.51 -12.29 3.86
CA ASP A 55 -16.96 -12.47 3.82
C ASP A 55 -17.38 -13.54 2.81
N VAL A 56 -16.58 -13.70 1.74
CA VAL A 56 -16.79 -14.72 0.69
C VAL A 56 -15.69 -15.78 0.69
N ASN A 57 -14.72 -15.70 1.61
CA ASN A 57 -13.60 -16.62 1.74
C ASN A 57 -12.80 -16.78 0.42
N GLU A 58 -12.56 -15.66 -0.28
CA GLU A 58 -11.86 -15.64 -1.57
C GLU A 58 -10.67 -14.66 -1.61
N LEU A 59 -9.62 -15.07 -2.32
CA LEU A 59 -8.54 -14.19 -2.72
C LEU A 59 -9.00 -13.32 -3.91
N GLU A 60 -9.05 -12.01 -3.71
CA GLU A 60 -9.43 -11.02 -4.71
C GLU A 60 -8.18 -10.32 -5.27
N ILE A 61 -7.55 -10.92 -6.28
CA ILE A 61 -6.53 -10.23 -7.09
C ILE A 61 -7.20 -9.75 -8.37
N LYS A 62 -7.54 -8.47 -8.42
CA LYS A 62 -8.17 -7.84 -9.59
C LYS A 62 -7.16 -7.08 -10.45
N LEU A 63 -6.02 -6.74 -9.85
CA LEU A 63 -5.01 -5.87 -10.45
C LEU A 63 -3.62 -6.46 -10.32
N PRO A 64 -2.66 -6.00 -11.15
CA PRO A 64 -1.28 -6.42 -11.03
C PRO A 64 -0.74 -6.19 -9.62
N LEU A 65 0.01 -7.15 -9.11
CA LEU A 65 0.62 -7.12 -7.79
C LEU A 65 2.06 -6.60 -7.84
N SER A 66 2.46 -5.94 -6.75
CA SER A 66 3.84 -5.69 -6.35
C SER A 66 4.15 -6.46 -5.08
N LEU A 67 5.36 -6.99 -4.96
CA LEU A 67 5.89 -7.50 -3.70
C LEU A 67 6.78 -6.44 -3.06
N ILE A 68 6.39 -5.95 -1.89
CA ILE A 68 7.15 -4.95 -1.13
C ILE A 68 7.35 -5.48 0.28
N ASP A 69 8.60 -5.68 0.68
CA ASP A 69 8.98 -6.15 2.02
C ASP A 69 8.18 -7.39 2.48
N GLY A 70 7.95 -8.35 1.58
CA GLY A 70 7.17 -9.56 1.89
C GLY A 70 5.64 -9.39 1.83
N CYS A 71 5.13 -8.21 1.49
CA CYS A 71 3.70 -7.91 1.36
C CYS A 71 3.28 -7.74 -0.10
N LEU A 72 2.14 -8.31 -0.48
CA LEU A 72 1.62 -8.25 -1.84
C LEU A 72 0.58 -7.15 -1.99
N PHE A 73 0.87 -6.11 -2.77
CA PHE A 73 -0.03 -4.97 -2.99
C PHE A 73 -0.61 -4.95 -4.41
N GLU A 74 -1.90 -4.68 -4.55
CA GLU A 74 -2.47 -4.27 -5.85
C GLU A 74 -1.89 -2.91 -6.29
N ARG A 75 -1.45 -2.84 -7.54
CA ARG A 75 -0.99 -1.63 -8.22
C ARG A 75 -2.08 -1.02 -9.08
N ASN A 76 -1.94 0.26 -9.38
CA ASN A 76 -2.80 0.98 -10.32
C ASN A 76 -4.28 0.87 -9.93
N ILE A 77 -4.56 0.92 -8.62
CA ILE A 77 -5.92 0.77 -8.11
C ILE A 77 -6.79 1.87 -8.74
N PRO A 78 -7.79 1.51 -9.57
CA PRO A 78 -8.61 2.51 -10.22
C PRO A 78 -9.31 3.30 -9.11
N LYS A 79 -9.05 4.60 -9.10
CA LYS A 79 -9.72 5.52 -8.18
C LYS A 79 -11.22 5.37 -8.46
N PRO A 80 -12.05 4.99 -7.46
CA PRO A 80 -13.45 4.74 -7.74
C PRO A 80 -14.15 6.01 -8.31
N PRO A 81 -15.36 5.89 -8.86
CA PRO A 81 -16.21 7.06 -9.08
C PRO A 81 -16.54 7.71 -7.73
N LEU A 82 -16.44 9.05 -7.64
CA LEU A 82 -16.55 9.91 -6.44
C LEU A 82 -17.94 9.88 -5.75
N VAL A 83 -18.42 8.72 -5.32
CA VAL A 83 -19.72 8.54 -4.68
C VAL A 83 -19.63 7.61 -3.47
N GLY A 84 -20.33 7.98 -2.39
CA GLY A 84 -20.48 7.16 -1.19
C GLY A 84 -19.56 7.53 0.00
N SER A 85 -19.77 6.82 1.11
CA SER A 85 -19.11 7.06 2.41
C SER A 85 -17.58 6.95 2.36
N PHE A 86 -17.03 6.15 1.45
CA PHE A 86 -15.59 6.02 1.23
C PHE A 86 -14.90 7.36 0.92
N TYR A 87 -15.54 8.24 0.15
CA TYR A 87 -14.95 9.54 -0.18
C TYR A 87 -14.99 10.55 0.96
N SER A 88 -15.88 10.36 1.94
CA SER A 88 -15.81 11.15 3.18
C SER A 88 -14.46 10.95 3.87
N THR A 89 -14.02 9.69 4.00
CA THR A 89 -12.74 9.31 4.60
C THR A 89 -11.56 9.88 3.81
N VAL A 90 -11.55 9.73 2.47
CA VAL A 90 -10.49 10.28 1.62
C VAL A 90 -10.47 11.82 1.66
N ASN A 91 -11.63 12.47 1.66
CA ASN A 91 -11.72 13.92 1.79
C ASN A 91 -11.26 14.42 3.16
N ARG A 92 -11.53 13.69 4.25
CA ARG A 92 -10.99 14.00 5.58
C ARG A 92 -9.47 13.93 5.57
N LEU A 93 -8.87 12.90 4.96
CA LEU A 93 -7.42 12.82 4.79
C LEU A 93 -6.89 13.99 3.97
N LYS A 94 -7.48 14.28 2.82
CA LYS A 94 -7.11 15.43 1.98
C LYS A 94 -7.16 16.74 2.75
N ASN A 95 -8.25 16.99 3.46
CA ASN A 95 -8.44 18.21 4.24
C ASN A 95 -7.42 18.31 5.38
N PHE A 96 -7.09 17.18 6.03
CA PHE A 96 -6.02 17.13 7.01
C PHE A 96 -4.68 17.52 6.40
N LEU A 97 -4.30 16.97 5.26
CA LEU A 97 -3.03 17.30 4.60
C LEU A 97 -2.96 18.78 4.19
N VAL A 98 -4.03 19.32 3.60
CA VAL A 98 -4.02 20.67 3.00
C VAL A 98 -4.21 21.78 4.03
N ASN A 99 -5.04 21.56 5.06
CA ASN A 99 -5.48 22.62 5.97
C ASN A 99 -4.82 22.59 7.35
N THR A 100 -3.99 21.59 7.64
CA THR A 100 -3.28 21.52 8.91
C THR A 100 -2.11 22.50 8.90
N GLU A 101 -2.08 23.42 9.87
CA GLU A 101 -1.11 24.52 9.95
C GLU A 101 0.34 24.05 9.90
N GLU A 102 0.65 22.96 10.61
CA GLU A 102 1.98 22.35 10.69
C GLU A 102 2.49 21.80 9.34
N LEU A 103 1.59 21.65 8.35
CA LEU A 103 1.87 21.13 7.02
C LEU A 103 1.79 22.22 5.94
N LYS A 104 1.44 23.45 6.30
CA LYS A 104 1.24 24.53 5.33
C LYS A 104 2.53 24.85 4.59
N GLY A 105 2.44 24.87 3.26
CA GLY A 105 3.58 25.15 2.38
C GLY A 105 4.59 24.00 2.25
N LYS A 106 4.31 22.82 2.82
CA LYS A 106 5.15 21.63 2.67
C LYS A 106 4.82 20.84 1.42
N THR A 107 5.81 20.13 0.91
CA THR A 107 5.65 19.22 -0.24
C THR A 107 5.46 17.80 0.28
N PHE A 108 4.33 17.16 -0.06
CA PHE A 108 4.08 15.78 0.33
C PHE A 108 4.74 14.81 -0.63
N LYS A 109 5.49 13.86 -0.10
CA LYS A 109 6.19 12.83 -0.87
C LYS A 109 5.87 11.44 -0.34
N THR A 110 5.80 10.45 -1.23
CA THR A 110 5.64 9.04 -0.84
C THR A 110 6.06 8.09 -1.97
N PHE A 111 6.08 6.79 -1.71
CA PHE A 111 6.32 5.77 -2.75
C PHE A 111 5.03 5.42 -3.51
N ASP A 112 5.17 4.92 -4.73
CA ASP A 112 4.05 4.56 -5.62
C ASP A 112 3.07 3.59 -4.94
N TYR A 113 3.61 2.54 -4.33
CA TYR A 113 2.83 1.51 -3.65
C TYR A 113 2.13 2.01 -2.39
N ILE A 114 2.59 3.11 -1.78
CA ILE A 114 1.87 3.78 -0.69
C ILE A 114 0.79 4.68 -1.28
N PHE A 115 1.15 5.48 -2.29
CA PHE A 115 0.24 6.41 -2.95
C PHE A 115 -1.03 5.73 -3.46
N ASP A 116 -0.89 4.55 -4.09
CA ASP A 116 -2.01 3.74 -4.57
C ASP A 116 -2.99 3.34 -3.45
N GLN A 117 -2.53 3.28 -2.20
CA GLN A 117 -3.34 2.92 -1.03
C GLN A 117 -3.99 4.12 -0.35
N LEU A 118 -3.60 5.35 -0.70
CA LEU A 118 -4.15 6.59 -0.11
C LEU A 118 -5.39 7.10 -0.84
N TYR A 119 -5.59 6.70 -2.11
CA TYR A 119 -6.71 7.11 -2.96
C TYR A 119 -6.81 8.64 -3.17
N LEU A 120 -5.73 9.37 -2.91
CA LEU A 120 -5.68 10.81 -3.05
C LEU A 120 -5.49 11.22 -4.54
N PRO A 121 -5.98 12.40 -4.95
CA PRO A 121 -5.64 13.00 -6.25
C PRO A 121 -4.13 13.13 -6.48
N SER A 122 -3.68 12.96 -7.73
CA SER A 122 -2.25 12.98 -8.10
C SER A 122 -1.57 14.34 -7.96
N ASN A 123 -2.31 15.42 -7.78
CA ASN A 123 -1.77 16.76 -7.61
C ASN A 123 -1.45 17.12 -6.15
N ILE A 124 -1.67 16.21 -5.20
CA ILE A 124 -1.46 16.47 -3.75
C ILE A 124 -0.09 15.94 -3.29
N ILE A 125 0.34 14.81 -3.84
CA ILE A 125 1.51 14.08 -3.37
C ILE A 125 2.41 13.79 -4.57
N GLU A 126 3.69 14.10 -4.42
CA GLU A 126 4.74 13.71 -5.35
C GLU A 126 5.18 12.28 -5.06
N VAL A 127 5.13 11.42 -6.09
CA VAL A 127 5.63 10.05 -6.00
C VAL A 127 7.12 10.06 -6.26
N VAL A 128 7.90 9.50 -5.34
CA VAL A 128 9.37 9.48 -5.39
C VAL A 128 9.90 8.06 -5.36
N THR A 129 11.18 7.88 -5.69
CA THR A 129 11.89 6.60 -5.60
C THR A 129 12.80 6.53 -4.37
N GLU A 130 13.36 5.36 -4.06
CA GLU A 130 14.33 5.23 -2.96
C GLU A 130 15.57 6.12 -3.15
N GLU A 131 16.01 6.32 -4.40
CA GLU A 131 17.16 7.17 -4.72
C GLU A 131 16.90 8.65 -4.36
N ASP A 132 15.64 9.08 -4.48
CA ASP A 132 15.21 10.44 -4.18
C ASP A 132 15.14 10.74 -2.68
N ILE A 133 15.20 9.73 -1.80
CA ILE A 133 15.27 9.93 -0.34
C ILE A 133 16.44 10.85 0.02
N ASN A 134 17.56 10.74 -0.71
CA ASN A 134 18.73 11.56 -0.45
C ASN A 134 18.49 13.05 -0.72
N LYS A 135 17.51 13.37 -1.57
CA LYS A 135 17.13 14.74 -1.96
C LYS A 135 16.04 15.34 -1.06
N LEU A 136 15.52 14.59 -0.09
CA LEU A 136 14.55 15.11 0.88
C LEU A 136 15.14 16.24 1.72
N SER A 137 14.29 17.20 2.03
CA SER A 137 14.57 18.42 2.77
C SER A 137 13.58 18.63 3.92
N LYS A 138 13.84 19.63 4.76
CA LYS A 138 12.96 20.00 5.88
C LYS A 138 11.60 20.55 5.43
N ASP A 139 11.48 20.93 4.16
CA ASP A 139 10.22 21.37 3.55
C ASP A 139 9.41 20.23 2.95
N ASP A 140 9.99 19.03 2.93
CA ASP A 140 9.28 17.83 2.55
C ASP A 140 8.61 17.17 3.77
N VAL A 141 7.45 16.57 3.50
CA VAL A 141 6.73 15.71 4.43
C VAL A 141 6.56 14.36 3.76
N PHE A 142 7.15 13.33 4.34
CA PHE A 142 7.04 11.98 3.81
C PHE A 142 5.85 11.26 4.42
N ILE A 143 4.96 10.74 3.57
CA ILE A 143 3.80 9.96 4.00
C ILE A 143 4.19 8.50 4.02
N ILE A 144 4.09 7.90 5.20
CA ILE A 144 4.29 6.48 5.47
C ILE A 144 2.93 5.83 5.72
N PHE A 145 2.92 4.51 5.60
CA PHE A 145 1.69 3.74 5.62
C PHE A 145 1.82 2.56 6.58
N LYS A 146 0.79 2.30 7.38
CA LYS A 146 0.73 1.14 8.26
C LYS A 146 -0.54 0.35 7.99
N ASN A 147 -0.39 -0.96 7.81
CA ASN A 147 -1.51 -1.89 7.82
C ASN A 147 -1.61 -2.53 9.22
N THR A 148 -2.49 -3.52 9.40
CA THR A 148 -2.72 -4.19 10.69
C THR A 148 -1.50 -4.93 11.24
N VAL A 149 -0.42 -5.08 10.45
CA VAL A 149 0.67 -6.02 10.70
C VAL A 149 2.01 -5.30 10.73
N GLN A 150 2.23 -4.40 9.77
CA GLN A 150 3.52 -3.81 9.49
C GLN A 150 3.39 -2.39 8.95
N GLN A 151 4.52 -1.69 8.96
CA GLN A 151 4.67 -0.32 8.51
C GLN A 151 5.57 -0.26 7.29
N PHE A 152 5.23 0.64 6.38
CA PHE A 152 5.91 0.87 5.12
C PHE A 152 6.29 2.35 4.97
N PRO A 153 7.49 2.65 4.45
CA PRO A 153 8.52 1.67 4.07
C PRO A 153 9.11 0.96 5.29
N ASN A 154 9.91 -0.09 5.08
CA ASN A 154 10.62 -0.78 6.16
C ASN A 154 11.44 0.18 7.03
N GLN A 155 11.81 -0.29 8.23
CA GLN A 155 12.48 0.52 9.25
C GLN A 155 13.79 1.14 8.76
N ASN A 156 14.55 0.45 7.89
CA ASN A 156 15.82 0.95 7.39
C ASN A 156 15.63 2.20 6.53
N LEU A 157 14.64 2.20 5.63
CA LEU A 157 14.29 3.36 4.82
C LEU A 157 13.63 4.46 5.65
N LEU A 158 12.74 4.09 6.57
CA LEU A 158 12.10 5.03 7.48
C LEU A 158 13.11 5.85 8.27
N ASN A 159 14.15 5.20 8.82
CA ASN A 159 15.20 5.88 9.57
C ASN A 159 15.93 6.92 8.71
N LYS A 160 16.19 6.62 7.42
CA LYS A 160 16.82 7.58 6.49
C LYS A 160 15.90 8.78 6.21
N ILE A 161 14.60 8.53 6.07
CA ILE A 161 13.59 9.56 5.80
C ILE A 161 13.40 10.47 7.02
N ALA A 162 13.30 9.88 8.22
CA ALA A 162 13.08 10.60 9.48
C ALA A 162 14.17 11.63 9.81
N LEU A 163 15.40 11.41 9.31
CA LEU A 163 16.52 12.34 9.49
C LEU A 163 16.40 13.60 8.63
N LYS A 164 15.60 13.57 7.56
CA LYS A 164 15.56 14.62 6.52
C LYS A 164 14.24 15.37 6.47
N SER A 165 13.13 14.69 6.73
CA SER A 165 11.78 15.20 6.51
C SER A 165 10.85 14.88 7.68
N LYS A 166 9.80 15.68 7.84
CA LYS A 166 8.70 15.37 8.76
C LYS A 166 7.92 14.16 8.24
N ILE A 167 7.36 13.35 9.14
CA ILE A 167 6.64 12.13 8.77
C ILE A 167 5.16 12.27 9.05
N ILE A 168 4.33 11.81 8.12
CA ILE A 168 2.91 11.54 8.34
C ILE A 168 2.68 10.04 8.27
N LEU A 169 2.05 9.50 9.30
CA LEU A 169 1.62 8.10 9.33
C LEU A 169 0.13 8.00 8.98
N VAL A 170 -0.19 7.22 7.95
CA VAL A 170 -1.56 6.83 7.60
C VAL A 170 -1.78 5.36 7.95
N ASP A 171 -2.78 5.10 8.79
CA ASP A 171 -3.21 3.75 9.20
C ASP A 171 -4.36 3.28 8.30
N LYS A 172 -4.21 2.12 7.66
CA LYS A 172 -5.23 1.49 6.79
C LYS A 172 -6.43 0.93 7.59
N GLY A 173 -6.26 0.62 8.87
CA GLY A 173 -7.22 -0.23 9.57
C GLY A 173 -7.35 -1.62 8.92
N SER A 174 -8.40 -2.36 9.30
CA SER A 174 -8.55 -3.78 8.95
C SER A 174 -9.37 -4.07 7.69
N ARG A 175 -9.94 -3.06 7.03
CA ARG A 175 -10.87 -3.26 5.90
C ARG A 175 -10.20 -3.04 4.55
N TYR A 176 -10.73 -3.71 3.51
CA TYR A 176 -10.37 -3.41 2.12
C TYR A 176 -10.66 -1.94 1.82
N ARG A 177 -9.62 -1.19 1.42
CA ARG A 177 -9.65 0.28 1.23
C ARG A 177 -9.98 1.11 2.48
N GLY A 178 -9.93 0.54 3.69
CA GLY A 178 -10.06 1.31 4.91
C GLY A 178 -8.94 2.34 5.04
N LEU A 179 -9.25 3.52 5.56
CA LEU A 179 -8.27 4.42 6.17
C LEU A 179 -8.83 4.78 7.54
N LYS A 180 -8.07 4.49 8.59
CA LYS A 180 -8.51 4.59 9.98
C LYS A 180 -8.13 5.92 10.62
N ASN A 181 -6.85 6.26 10.55
CA ASN A 181 -6.33 7.49 11.13
C ASN A 181 -5.14 8.04 10.35
N VAL A 182 -4.91 9.33 10.50
CA VAL A 182 -3.70 10.02 10.04
C VAL A 182 -3.07 10.74 11.22
N SER A 183 -1.75 10.65 11.33
CA SER A 183 -0.98 11.26 12.42
C SER A 183 0.25 11.97 11.89
N ILE A 184 0.60 13.10 12.49
CA ILE A 184 1.88 13.78 12.26
C ILE A 184 2.86 13.28 13.33
N LEU A 185 4.02 12.79 12.87
CA LEU A 185 5.11 12.33 13.71
C LEU A 185 6.23 13.37 13.74
N GLU A 186 6.69 13.70 14.95
CA GLU A 186 7.86 14.55 15.18
C GLU A 186 8.68 13.93 16.31
N ASN A 187 9.96 13.64 16.05
CA ASN A 187 10.84 12.92 16.98
C ASN A 187 10.21 11.64 17.55
N GLU A 188 9.63 10.82 16.66
CA GLU A 188 8.93 9.56 16.99
C GLU A 188 7.66 9.70 17.83
N ALA A 189 7.27 10.92 18.22
CA ALA A 189 6.04 11.19 18.95
C ALA A 189 4.91 11.65 18.00
N ILE A 190 3.69 11.21 18.30
CA ILE A 190 2.48 11.72 17.65
C ILE A 190 2.18 13.10 18.24
N ILE A 191 2.32 14.15 17.42
CA ILE A 191 1.97 15.52 17.83
C ILE A 191 0.55 15.91 17.44
N LYS A 192 -0.02 15.23 16.44
CA LYS A 192 -1.39 15.47 15.96
C LYS A 192 -1.94 14.20 15.35
N LYS A 193 -3.23 13.94 15.58
CA LYS A 193 -3.93 12.76 15.07
C LYS A 193 -5.36 13.10 14.70
N LEU A 194 -5.86 12.53 13.60
CA LEU A 194 -7.24 12.64 13.16
C LEU A 194 -7.81 11.24 12.90
N SER A 195 -9.03 10.98 13.40
CA SER A 195 -9.83 9.81 12.98
C SER A 195 -10.41 10.07 11.58
N LEU A 196 -10.24 9.10 10.69
CA LEU A 196 -10.77 9.16 9.33
C LEU A 196 -12.09 8.37 9.19
N GLU A 197 -12.31 7.40 10.08
CA GLU A 197 -13.60 6.71 10.32
C GLU A 197 -14.59 7.66 11.03
#